data_AF-A0A1B6LU54-F1
#
_entry.id   AF-A0A1B6LU54-F1
#
_cell.length_a   1.000
_cell.length_b   1.000
_cell.length_c   1.000
_cell.angle_alpha   90.00
_cell.angle_beta   90.00
_cell.angle_gamma   90.00
#
_symmetry.space_group_name_H-M   'P 1'
#
loop_
_entity.id
_entity.type
_entity.pdbx_description
1 polymer ?
#
loop_
_entity_poly.entity_id
_entity_poly.type
_entity_poly.pdbx_seq_one_letter_code
_entity_poly.pdbx_strand_id
1 'polypeptide(L)'
;MSPIGEIFRARLRQFPALVNCCTIDWFTAWPDSALQSVAERFLDDLPELEISKSVEQGIVRTFQYMHQSVVTASEQYLQELSRHNYVTPTSYLELLQSFAAMLTKRKTEMLQSILRLQTGLDKLFNTAEMVKVMQKELEAMKPQLESAQVAAQEMLVQIEGDRE
;
A
#
# COMPACT_ATOMS: atom_id res chain seq x y z
N MET A 1 -15.35 -18.89 29.30
CA MET A 1 -16.36 -17.91 29.80
C MET A 1 -15.61 -16.67 30.25
N SER A 2 -16.12 -15.47 29.99
CA SER A 2 -15.45 -14.25 30.49
C SER A 2 -15.55 -14.21 32.02
N PRO A 3 -14.44 -13.98 32.75
CA PRO A 3 -14.47 -13.81 34.20
C PRO A 3 -15.12 -12.49 34.62
N ILE A 4 -15.39 -11.60 33.66
CA ILE A 4 -15.97 -10.27 33.86
C ILE A 4 -17.49 -10.39 33.95
N GLY A 5 -18.06 -9.90 35.06
CA GLY A 5 -19.50 -9.81 35.30
C GLY A 5 -20.08 -10.89 36.22
N GLU A 6 -21.33 -10.70 36.63
CA GLU A 6 -22.00 -11.58 37.61
C GLU A 6 -22.43 -12.94 37.03
N ILE A 7 -22.66 -13.00 35.71
CA ILE A 7 -23.17 -14.20 35.02
C ILE A 7 -22.23 -15.39 35.22
N PHE A 8 -20.91 -15.16 35.13
CA PHE A 8 -19.91 -16.20 35.34
C PHE A 8 -20.00 -16.78 36.76
N ARG A 9 -20.06 -15.90 37.77
CA ARG A 9 -20.20 -16.30 39.18
C ARG A 9 -21.52 -17.02 39.45
N ALA A 10 -22.61 -16.60 38.82
CA ALA A 10 -23.91 -17.26 38.93
C ALA A 10 -23.85 -18.69 38.36
N ARG A 11 -23.22 -18.88 37.19
CA ARG A 11 -23.05 -20.21 36.59
C ARG A 11 -22.19 -21.14 37.42
N LEU A 12 -21.07 -20.65 37.98
CA LEU A 12 -20.23 -21.48 38.86
C LEU A 12 -21.00 -21.97 40.10
N ARG A 13 -21.90 -21.15 40.66
CA ARG A 13 -22.77 -21.56 41.78
C ARG A 13 -23.87 -22.54 41.36
N GLN A 14 -24.43 -22.37 40.17
CA GLN A 14 -25.46 -23.26 39.62
C GLN A 14 -24.91 -24.63 39.21
N PHE A 15 -23.65 -24.69 38.79
CA PHE A 15 -23.01 -25.92 38.28
C PHE A 15 -21.66 -26.19 38.96
N PRO A 16 -21.65 -26.77 40.19
CA PRO A 16 -20.42 -27.06 40.94
C PRO A 16 -19.43 -27.99 40.22
N ALA A 17 -19.92 -28.85 39.31
CA ALA A 17 -19.09 -29.72 38.50
C ALA A 17 -18.07 -28.97 37.61
N LEU A 18 -18.34 -27.71 37.25
CA LEU A 18 -17.40 -26.88 36.49
C LEU A 18 -16.12 -26.54 37.26
N VAL A 19 -16.18 -26.57 38.59
CA VAL A 19 -15.01 -26.32 39.45
C VAL A 19 -14.42 -27.65 39.92
N ASN A 20 -15.26 -28.64 40.22
CA ASN A 20 -14.81 -29.90 40.82
C ASN A 20 -14.31 -30.93 39.79
N CYS A 21 -14.81 -30.90 38.55
CA CYS A 21 -14.54 -31.92 37.53
C CYS A 21 -13.82 -31.37 36.29
N CYS A 22 -13.49 -30.08 36.25
CA CYS A 22 -12.77 -29.46 35.13
C CYS A 22 -11.47 -28.81 35.61
N THR A 23 -10.45 -28.84 34.76
CA THR A 23 -9.21 -28.08 34.98
C THR A 23 -9.43 -26.63 34.56
N ILE A 24 -9.12 -25.70 35.46
CA ILE A 24 -9.23 -24.27 35.19
C ILE A 24 -7.95 -23.82 34.48
N ASP A 25 -8.11 -23.29 33.28
CA ASP A 25 -7.05 -22.63 32.51
C ASP A 25 -7.34 -21.12 32.45
N TRP A 26 -6.37 -20.30 32.85
CA TRP A 26 -6.55 -18.86 33.04
C TRP A 26 -5.77 -18.06 32.00
N PHE A 27 -6.50 -17.33 31.15
CA PHE A 27 -5.92 -16.44 30.16
C PHE A 27 -5.87 -15.01 30.70
N THR A 28 -4.66 -14.47 30.83
CA THR A 28 -4.43 -13.06 31.16
C THR A 28 -4.29 -12.22 29.89
N ALA A 29 -4.29 -10.90 30.06
CA ALA A 29 -3.81 -9.99 29.03
C ALA A 29 -2.39 -10.41 28.58
N TRP A 30 -2.09 -10.19 27.30
CA TRP A 30 -0.79 -10.53 26.74
C TRP A 30 0.30 -9.64 27.34
N PRO A 31 1.40 -10.22 27.86
CA PRO A 31 2.55 -9.44 28.27
C PRO A 31 3.24 -8.81 27.06
N ASP A 32 4.04 -7.78 27.32
CA ASP A 32 4.84 -7.08 26.31
C ASP A 32 5.65 -8.04 25.42
N SER A 33 6.27 -9.07 26.01
CA SER A 33 7.03 -10.07 25.28
C SER A 33 6.16 -10.88 24.31
N ALA A 34 4.92 -11.19 24.68
CA ALA A 34 4.00 -11.91 23.80
C ALA A 34 3.53 -11.02 22.64
N LEU A 35 3.25 -9.74 22.90
CA LEU A 35 2.89 -8.78 21.85
C LEU A 35 4.02 -8.63 20.81
N GLN A 36 5.27 -8.60 21.28
CA GLN A 36 6.45 -8.55 20.42
C GLN A 36 6.57 -9.84 19.59
N SER A 37 6.53 -11.02 20.20
CA SER A 37 6.67 -12.29 19.48
C SER A 37 5.55 -12.54 18.46
N VAL A 38 4.32 -12.11 18.76
CA VAL A 38 3.21 -12.20 17.79
C VAL A 38 3.42 -11.25 16.61
N ALA A 39 3.90 -10.03 16.87
CA ALA A 39 4.22 -9.08 15.81
C ALA A 39 5.40 -9.54 14.95
N GLU A 40 6.47 -10.07 15.55
CA GLU A 40 7.61 -10.65 14.82
C GLU A 40 7.15 -11.75 13.87
N ARG A 41 6.40 -12.72 14.39
CA ARG A 41 5.87 -13.82 13.57
C ARG A 41 4.94 -13.33 12.46
N PHE A 42 4.16 -12.30 12.73
CA PHE A 42 3.30 -11.69 11.72
C PHE A 42 4.10 -10.99 10.61
N LEU A 43 5.21 -10.33 10.95
CA LEU A 43 6.09 -9.70 9.97
C LEU A 43 6.88 -10.73 9.15
N ASP A 44 7.29 -11.85 9.76
CA ASP A 44 7.91 -12.98 9.04
C ASP A 44 6.99 -13.56 7.95
N ASP A 45 5.68 -13.57 8.21
CA ASP A 45 4.66 -14.02 7.25
C ASP A 45 4.41 -13.01 6.11
N LEU A 46 5.02 -11.83 6.13
CA LEU A 46 4.92 -10.79 5.09
C LEU A 46 6.19 -10.73 4.21
N PRO A 47 6.32 -11.61 3.20
CA PRO A 47 7.51 -11.67 2.34
C PRO A 47 7.73 -10.41 1.48
N GLU A 48 6.72 -9.55 1.36
CA GLU A 48 6.79 -8.30 0.60
C GLU A 48 7.61 -7.21 1.31
N LEU A 49 7.94 -7.43 2.59
CA LEU A 49 8.58 -6.48 3.47
C LEU A 49 10.11 -6.65 3.41
N GLU A 50 10.73 -6.20 2.33
CA GLU A 50 12.20 -6.16 2.20
C GLU A 50 12.79 -5.06 3.10
N ILE A 51 12.82 -5.31 4.41
CA ILE A 51 13.23 -4.34 5.42
C ILE A 51 14.41 -4.90 6.23
N SER A 52 15.34 -4.02 6.63
CA SER A 52 16.42 -4.38 7.55
C SER A 52 15.86 -4.80 8.92
N LYS A 53 16.46 -5.83 9.53
CA LYS A 53 16.11 -6.30 10.89
C LYS A 53 16.05 -5.18 11.93
N SER A 54 16.84 -4.12 11.78
CA SER A 54 16.81 -2.97 12.70
C SER A 54 15.50 -2.19 12.63
N VAL A 55 14.94 -2.05 11.43
CA VAL A 55 13.68 -1.33 11.21
C VAL A 55 12.51 -2.24 11.59
N GLU A 56 12.59 -3.53 11.31
CA GLU A 56 11.63 -4.54 11.74
C GLU A 56 11.44 -4.52 13.26
N GLN A 57 12.52 -4.55 14.04
CA GLN A 57 12.47 -4.42 15.50
C GLN A 57 11.84 -3.10 15.96
N GLY A 58 12.08 -2.01 15.21
CA GLY A 58 11.43 -0.73 15.46
C GLY A 58 9.91 -0.77 15.25
N ILE A 59 9.46 -1.46 14.20
CA ILE A 59 8.04 -1.67 13.89
C ILE A 59 7.38 -2.51 15.00
N VAL A 60 8.01 -3.62 15.40
CA VAL A 60 7.52 -4.50 16.48
C VAL A 60 7.31 -3.72 17.78
N ARG A 61 8.31 -2.93 18.21
CA ARG A 61 8.19 -2.08 19.40
C ARG A 61 7.09 -1.04 19.26
N THR A 62 6.89 -0.52 18.05
CA THR A 62 5.83 0.45 17.76
C THR A 62 4.44 -0.19 17.91
N PHE A 63 4.23 -1.41 17.41
CA PHE A 63 2.96 -2.11 17.59
C PHE A 63 2.65 -2.40 19.06
N GLN A 64 3.65 -2.88 19.81
CA GLN A 64 3.52 -3.08 21.24
C GLN A 64 3.13 -1.77 21.95
N TYR A 65 3.84 -0.68 21.68
CA TYR A 65 3.56 0.63 22.27
C TYR A 65 2.15 1.13 21.93
N MET A 66 1.72 0.99 20.66
CA MET A 66 0.37 1.37 20.24
C MET A 66 -0.70 0.61 21.04
N HIS A 67 -0.56 -0.71 21.17
CA HIS A 67 -1.51 -1.51 21.93
C HIS A 67 -1.55 -1.08 23.41
N GLN A 68 -0.38 -0.96 24.04
CA GLN A 68 -0.28 -0.57 25.44
C GLN A 68 -0.84 0.83 25.71
N SER A 69 -0.62 1.77 24.78
CA SER A 69 -1.18 3.13 24.88
C SER A 69 -2.70 3.13 24.88
N VAL A 70 -3.34 2.25 24.11
CA VAL A 70 -4.81 2.13 24.06
C VAL A 70 -5.34 1.46 25.32
N VAL A 71 -4.60 0.53 25.91
CA VAL A 71 -4.93 -0.07 27.21
C VAL A 71 -4.96 1.02 28.29
N THR A 72 -3.89 1.81 28.41
CA THR A 72 -3.82 2.92 29.38
C THR A 72 -4.89 3.98 29.12
N ALA A 73 -5.14 4.34 27.85
CA ALA A 73 -6.20 5.27 27.50
C ALA A 73 -7.61 4.74 27.86
N SER A 74 -7.83 3.43 27.73
CA SER A 74 -9.10 2.79 28.10
C SER A 74 -9.32 2.79 29.62
N GLU A 75 -8.26 2.69 30.42
CA GLU A 75 -8.32 2.85 31.87
C GLU A 75 -8.68 4.28 32.26
N GLN A 76 -8.06 5.28 31.61
CA GLN A 76 -8.41 6.70 31.81
C GLN A 76 -9.85 6.99 31.41
N TYR A 77 -10.29 6.45 30.27
CA TYR A 77 -11.67 6.58 29.79
C TYR A 77 -12.69 6.03 30.79
N LEU A 78 -12.37 4.90 31.44
CA LEU A 78 -13.20 4.35 32.51
C LEU A 78 -13.25 5.28 33.73
N GLN A 79 -12.11 5.85 34.14
CA GLN A 79 -12.05 6.75 35.29
C GLN A 79 -12.84 8.04 35.07
N GLU A 80 -12.76 8.62 33.87
CA GLU A 80 -13.38 9.92 33.57
C GLU A 80 -14.87 9.80 33.24
N LEU A 81 -15.24 8.81 32.42
CA LEU A 81 -16.58 8.70 31.84
C LEU A 81 -17.38 7.53 32.40
N SER A 82 -16.80 6.72 33.29
CA SER A 82 -17.43 5.51 33.86
C SER A 82 -17.94 4.54 32.80
N ARG A 83 -17.27 4.50 31.64
CA ARG A 83 -17.62 3.64 30.50
C ARG A 83 -16.48 2.66 30.24
N HIS A 84 -16.83 1.39 30.09
CA HIS A 84 -15.85 0.34 29.78
C HIS A 84 -15.57 0.29 28.29
N ASN A 85 -14.28 0.37 27.94
CA ASN A 85 -13.76 -0.04 26.64
C ASN A 85 -12.83 -1.24 26.84
N TYR A 86 -13.12 -2.35 26.17
CA TYR A 86 -12.35 -3.60 26.34
C TYR A 86 -11.33 -3.75 25.23
N VAL A 87 -10.06 -3.68 25.60
CA VAL A 87 -8.96 -3.99 24.69
C VAL A 87 -8.74 -5.51 24.71
N THR A 88 -8.86 -6.14 23.54
CA THR A 88 -8.71 -7.60 23.41
C THR A 88 -7.50 -7.95 22.52
N PRO A 89 -6.90 -9.14 22.68
CA PRO A 89 -5.87 -9.62 21.77
C PRO A 89 -6.34 -9.66 20.30
N THR A 90 -7.63 -9.90 20.06
CA THR A 90 -8.21 -9.85 18.71
C THR A 90 -8.05 -8.47 18.08
N SER A 91 -8.27 -7.40 18.84
CA SER A 91 -8.06 -6.01 18.38
C SER A 91 -6.60 -5.74 18.01
N TYR A 92 -5.64 -6.42 18.66
CA TYR A 92 -4.22 -6.35 18.28
C TYR A 92 -3.95 -7.07 16.96
N LEU A 93 -4.54 -8.25 16.75
CA LEU A 93 -4.41 -8.97 15.48
C LEU A 93 -5.05 -8.18 14.32
N GLU A 94 -6.17 -7.51 14.57
CA GLU A 94 -6.81 -6.61 13.61
C GLU A 94 -5.91 -5.42 13.24
N LEU A 95 -5.20 -4.83 14.22
CA LEU A 95 -4.20 -3.79 13.96
C LEU A 95 -3.11 -4.29 13.00
N LEU A 96 -2.55 -5.48 13.26
CA LEU A 96 -1.52 -6.09 12.42
C LEU A 96 -2.05 -6.36 11.01
N GLN A 97 -3.24 -6.95 10.88
CA GLN A 97 -3.89 -7.20 9.58
C GLN A 97 -4.16 -5.91 8.81
N SER A 98 -4.62 -4.86 9.49
CA SER A 98 -4.86 -3.54 8.89
C SER A 98 -3.55 -2.93 8.37
N PHE A 99 -2.46 -3.07 9.12
CA PHE A 99 -1.14 -2.64 8.67
C PHE A 99 -0.71 -3.35 7.39
N ALA A 100 -0.84 -4.67 7.32
CA ALA A 100 -0.51 -5.44 6.11
C ALA A 100 -1.34 -4.98 4.90
N ALA A 101 -2.67 -4.86 5.07
CA ALA A 101 -3.55 -4.39 4.01
C ALA A 101 -3.18 -2.97 3.52
N MET A 102 -2.85 -2.07 4.45
CA MET A 102 -2.42 -0.71 4.12
C MET A 102 -1.08 -0.71 3.37
N LEU A 103 -0.12 -1.53 3.81
CA LEU A 103 1.18 -1.65 3.18
C LEU A 103 1.06 -2.13 1.73
N THR A 104 0.35 -3.24 1.50
CA THR A 104 0.13 -3.79 0.15
C THR A 104 -0.56 -2.78 -0.75
N LYS A 105 -1.56 -2.06 -0.24
CA LYS A 105 -2.24 -0.99 -0.97
C LYS A 105 -1.25 0.11 -1.40
N ARG A 106 -0.46 0.64 -0.46
CA ARG A 106 0.52 1.70 -0.74
C ARG A 106 1.60 1.25 -1.73
N LYS A 107 2.10 0.02 -1.58
CA LYS A 107 3.08 -0.56 -2.50
C LYS A 107 2.52 -0.69 -3.92
N THR A 108 1.27 -1.15 -4.04
CA THR A 108 0.59 -1.27 -5.33
C THR A 108 0.39 0.10 -5.99
N GLU A 109 -0.08 1.11 -5.24
CA GLU A 109 -0.23 2.49 -5.73
C GLU A 109 1.10 3.07 -6.24
N MET A 110 2.18 2.81 -5.52
CA MET A 110 3.53 3.25 -5.88
C MET A 110 4.02 2.56 -7.17
N LEU A 111 3.91 1.23 -7.24
CA LEU A 111 4.32 0.46 -8.42
C LEU A 111 3.54 0.87 -9.68
N GLN A 112 2.23 1.09 -9.55
CA GLN A 112 1.42 1.61 -10.65
C GLN A 112 1.88 2.99 -11.11
N SER A 113 2.29 3.85 -10.17
CA SER A 113 2.81 5.18 -10.51
C SER A 113 4.17 5.11 -11.20
N ILE A 114 5.06 4.22 -10.77
CA ILE A 114 6.34 3.96 -11.43
C ILE A 114 6.10 3.45 -12.86
N LEU A 115 5.23 2.46 -13.04
CA LEU A 115 4.93 1.88 -14.35
C LEU A 115 4.31 2.92 -15.32
N ARG A 116 3.44 3.79 -14.79
CA ARG A 116 2.88 4.91 -15.56
C ARG A 116 3.96 5.89 -16.01
N LEU A 117 4.91 6.24 -15.14
CA LEU A 117 6.03 7.11 -15.48
C LEU A 117 6.95 6.46 -16.52
N GLN A 118 7.28 5.18 -16.36
CA GLN A 118 8.10 4.43 -17.31
C GLN A 118 7.44 4.40 -18.69
N THR A 119 6.15 4.06 -18.76
CA THR A 119 5.38 4.09 -20.01
C THR A 119 5.37 5.48 -20.65
N GLY A 120 5.28 6.54 -19.84
CA GLY A 120 5.36 7.91 -20.31
C GLY A 120 6.74 8.24 -20.91
N LEU A 121 7.81 7.81 -20.24
CA LEU A 121 9.18 8.00 -20.70
C LEU A 121 9.43 7.28 -22.03
N ASP A 122 8.98 6.03 -22.15
CA ASP A 122 9.13 5.23 -23.36
C ASP A 122 8.42 5.89 -24.55
N LYS A 123 7.20 6.43 -24.33
CA LYS A 123 6.47 7.19 -25.35
C LYS A 123 7.21 8.45 -25.78
N LEU A 124 7.81 9.19 -24.85
CA LEU A 124 8.61 10.37 -25.16
C LEU A 124 9.84 10.01 -25.98
N PHE A 125 10.53 8.93 -25.61
CA PHE A 125 11.71 8.45 -26.34
C PHE A 125 11.36 8.05 -27.78
N ASN A 126 10.29 7.26 -27.95
CA ASN A 126 9.81 6.84 -29.27
C ASN A 126 9.40 8.05 -30.13
N THR A 127 8.74 9.04 -29.52
CA THR A 127 8.33 10.27 -30.23
C THR A 127 9.54 11.09 -30.65
N ALA A 128 10.56 11.22 -29.80
CA ALA A 128 11.81 11.91 -30.12
C ALA A 128 12.53 11.24 -31.30
N GLU A 129 12.53 9.91 -31.35
CA GLU A 129 13.09 9.16 -32.46
C GLU A 129 12.30 9.37 -33.76
N MET A 130 10.96 9.30 -33.70
CA MET A 130 10.09 9.60 -34.85
C MET A 130 10.31 11.00 -35.39
N VAL A 131 10.38 12.02 -34.52
CA VAL A 131 10.64 13.41 -34.92
C VAL A 131 12.00 13.54 -35.61
N LYS A 132 13.02 12.85 -35.12
CA LYS A 132 14.36 12.83 -35.74
C LYS A 132 14.34 12.22 -37.15
N VAL A 133 13.54 11.17 -37.36
CA VAL A 133 13.35 10.58 -38.70
C VAL A 133 12.61 11.57 -39.62
N MET A 134 11.49 12.13 -39.16
CA MET A 134 10.71 13.10 -39.94
C MET A 134 11.54 14.34 -40.32
N GLN A 135 12.42 14.83 -39.44
CA GLN A 135 13.32 15.94 -39.75
C GLN A 135 14.26 15.63 -40.91
N LYS A 136 14.84 14.41 -40.95
CA LYS A 136 15.69 13.97 -42.07
C LYS A 136 14.91 13.84 -43.37
N GLU A 137 13.69 13.30 -43.32
CA GLU A 137 12.82 13.19 -44.49
C GLU A 137 12.44 14.58 -45.03
N LEU A 138 12.15 15.53 -44.15
CA LEU A 138 11.84 16.90 -44.51
C LEU A 138 13.03 17.61 -45.18
N GLU A 139 14.25 17.43 -44.65
CA GLU A 139 15.47 17.94 -45.27
C GLU A 139 15.70 17.36 -46.67
N ALA A 140 15.41 16.07 -46.88
CA ALA A 140 15.51 15.42 -48.18
C ALA A 140 14.43 15.87 -49.19
N MET A 141 13.21 16.15 -48.71
CA MET A 141 12.10 16.59 -49.58
C MET A 141 12.23 18.05 -50.03
N LYS A 142 12.84 18.94 -49.24
CA LYS A 142 13.03 20.36 -49.60
C LYS A 142 13.62 20.60 -51.01
N PRO A 143 14.78 20.04 -51.37
CA PRO A 143 15.36 20.26 -52.70
C PRO A 143 14.52 19.64 -53.83
N GLN A 144 13.83 18.53 -53.58
CA GLN A 144 12.93 17.93 -54.55
C GLN A 144 11.75 18.86 -54.85
N LEU A 145 11.19 19.48 -53.80
CA LEU A 145 10.10 20.45 -53.94
C LEU A 145 10.54 21.70 -54.70
N GLU A 146 11.72 22.24 -54.40
CA GLU A 146 12.29 23.38 -55.13
C GLU A 146 12.49 23.04 -56.62
N SER A 147 13.04 21.86 -56.92
CA SER A 147 13.21 21.41 -58.32
C SER A 147 11.88 21.24 -59.06
N ALA A 148 10.86 20.69 -58.40
CA ALA A 148 9.52 20.53 -58.96
C ALA A 148 8.83 21.89 -59.15
N GLN A 149 9.04 22.84 -58.24
CA GLN A 149 8.53 24.20 -58.37
C GLN A 149 9.15 24.92 -59.58
N VAL A 150 10.48 24.82 -59.76
CA VAL A 150 11.16 25.38 -60.94
C VAL A 150 10.62 24.75 -62.23
N ALA A 151 10.53 23.42 -62.28
CA ALA A 151 9.99 22.71 -63.46
C ALA A 151 8.53 23.09 -63.76
N ALA A 152 7.69 23.28 -62.74
CA ALA A 152 6.32 23.73 -62.91
C ALA A 152 6.24 25.19 -63.43
N GLN A 153 7.15 26.06 -62.96
CA GLN A 153 7.25 27.45 -63.43
C GLN A 153 7.68 27.50 -64.90
N GLU A 154 8.64 26.67 -65.30
CA GLU A 154 9.09 26.55 -66.70
C GLU A 154 7.96 26.03 -67.61
N MET A 155 7.20 25.04 -67.14
CA MET A 155 6.06 24.50 -67.89
C MET A 155 4.93 25.53 -68.04
N LEU A 156 4.69 26.38 -67.04
CA LEU A 156 3.74 27.50 -67.12
C LEU A 156 4.15 28.51 -68.20
N VAL A 157 5.44 28.87 -68.27
CA VAL A 157 5.97 29.81 -69.28
C VAL A 157 5.83 29.22 -70.69
N GLN A 158 6.08 27.92 -70.88
CA GLN A 158 5.85 27.27 -72.18
C GLN A 158 4.36 27.27 -72.58
N ILE A 159 3.45 27.02 -71.65
CA ILE A 159 2.00 27.03 -71.92
C ILE A 159 1.51 28.45 -72.26
N GLU A 160 2.06 29.49 -71.63
CA GLU A 160 1.75 30.87 -71.96
C GLU A 160 2.31 31.27 -73.34
N GLY A 161 3.50 30.78 -73.71
CA GLY A 161 4.08 30.97 -75.04
C GLY A 161 3.38 30.23 -76.17
N ASP A 162 2.80 29.06 -75.90
CA ASP A 162 2.00 28.26 -76.87
C ASP A 162 0.56 28.80 -77.06
N ARG A 163 0.15 29.82 -76.27
CA ARG A 163 -1.19 30.46 -76.36
C ARG A 163 -1.24 31.70 -77.26
N GLU A 164 -0.12 32.17 -77.80
CA GLU A 164 -0.05 33.17 -78.89
C GLU A 164 -0.01 32.50 -80.27
#